data_AF-A0A1E3H1X1-F1
#
_entry.id   AF-A0A1E3H1X1-F1
#
_cell.length_a   1.000
_cell.length_b   1.000
_cell.length_c   1.000
_cell.angle_alpha   90.00
_cell.angle_beta   90.00
_cell.angle_gamma   90.00
#
_symmetry.space_group_name_H-M   'P 1'
#
loop_
_entity.id
_entity.type
_entity.pdbx_description
1 polymer ?
#
loop_
_entity_poly.entity_id
_entity_poly.type
_entity_poly.pdbx_seq_one_letter_code
_entity_poly.pdbx_strand_id
1 'polypeptide(L)'
;MTRYSCLDDDPGLIPYWTKMNAGVCPRIFLDGVEQHHCITADDEAKFVLRYKMDEHGKHMVDYLAGELITETLHGRVEFFDRPRQEVDAGRRRGVFYQRWPASGDHIAVDGGPRGIPMSHLRAEVRAAIVAAVTGLPLTGARVAAGRGKAMPASSMPFLRVRFRQEPAAPDTKGAGGGFGLMRMPEFDVVATAAGQDFEDVLDDIAGEIETAMAADPKFGGLALASHLVATTAEIYGAGDEPAGSLVLTYRVRMVTRADTPGTAG
;
A
#
# COMPACT_ATOMS: atom_id res chain seq x y z
N MET A 1 3.12 31.89 11.10
CA MET A 1 4.02 30.82 10.64
C MET A 1 3.14 29.71 10.13
N THR A 2 3.09 29.55 8.81
CA THR A 2 2.35 28.47 8.18
C THR A 2 3.36 27.69 7.35
N ARG A 3 3.65 26.47 7.78
CA ARG A 3 4.55 25.58 7.05
C ARG A 3 3.80 24.28 6.80
N TYR A 4 3.63 23.95 5.52
CA TYR A 4 3.00 22.70 5.10
C TYR A 4 4.08 21.75 4.59
N SER A 5 3.99 20.50 4.96
CA SER A 5 4.81 19.46 4.37
C SER A 5 4.01 18.18 4.19
N CYS A 6 4.44 17.38 3.23
CA CYS A 6 4.03 16.00 3.05
C CYS A 6 5.08 15.02 3.61
N LEU A 7 6.12 15.50 4.28
CA LEU A 7 7.11 14.67 4.99
C LEU A 7 6.69 14.51 6.46
N ASP A 8 6.60 13.27 6.91
CA ASP A 8 6.15 12.89 8.26
C ASP A 8 7.16 13.24 9.38
N ASP A 9 8.41 13.54 9.02
CA ASP A 9 9.56 13.63 9.92
C ASP A 9 10.10 15.05 10.17
N ASP A 10 9.47 16.10 9.64
CA ASP A 10 9.91 17.49 9.85
C ASP A 10 9.21 18.12 11.10
N PRO A 11 9.94 18.40 12.19
CA PRO A 11 9.36 18.77 13.48
C PRO A 11 8.79 20.20 13.44
N GLY A 12 7.46 20.32 13.55
CA GLY A 12 6.74 21.61 13.63
C GLY A 12 5.70 21.85 12.54
N LEU A 13 5.38 20.83 11.74
CA LEU A 13 4.56 20.97 10.55
C LEU A 13 3.05 20.81 10.78
N ILE A 14 2.25 21.56 10.00
CA ILE A 14 0.88 21.16 9.70
C ILE A 14 0.97 20.20 8.51
N PRO A 15 0.62 18.93 8.68
CA PRO A 15 0.70 18.03 7.56
C PRO A 15 -0.35 18.35 6.50
N TYR A 16 0.04 18.28 5.23
CA TYR A 16 -0.85 18.60 4.10
C TYR A 16 -2.14 17.75 4.15
N TRP A 17 -2.02 16.48 4.58
CA TRP A 17 -3.15 15.58 4.77
C TRP A 17 -4.10 16.00 5.90
N THR A 18 -3.60 16.63 6.96
CA THR A 18 -4.44 17.09 8.08
C THR A 18 -5.44 18.15 7.62
N LYS A 19 -5.02 19.06 6.73
CA LYS A 19 -5.94 20.05 6.13
C LYS A 19 -6.90 19.41 5.14
N MET A 20 -6.43 18.50 4.28
CA MET A 20 -7.29 17.78 3.34
C MET A 20 -8.38 16.96 4.04
N ASN A 21 -8.05 16.33 5.17
CA ASN A 21 -8.98 15.58 6.01
C ASN A 21 -9.98 16.50 6.73
N ALA A 22 -9.59 17.74 7.02
CA ALA A 22 -10.50 18.79 7.50
C ALA A 22 -11.35 19.41 6.39
N GLY A 23 -11.31 18.86 5.16
CA GLY A 23 -12.03 19.41 4.03
C GLY A 23 -11.46 20.74 3.56
N VAL A 24 -10.17 20.97 3.74
CA VAL A 24 -9.47 22.16 3.26
C VAL A 24 -8.43 21.75 2.23
N CYS A 25 -8.45 22.35 1.05
CA CYS A 25 -7.41 22.15 0.04
C CYS A 25 -6.46 23.35 0.05
N PRO A 26 -5.31 23.29 0.75
CA PRO A 26 -4.35 24.38 0.76
C PRO A 26 -3.68 24.50 -0.62
N ARG A 27 -3.83 25.67 -1.24
CA ARG A 27 -3.09 26.06 -2.45
C ARG A 27 -1.85 26.84 -2.04
N ILE A 28 -0.72 26.46 -2.61
CA ILE A 28 0.59 27.05 -2.29
C ILE A 28 0.96 27.95 -3.47
N PHE A 29 1.35 29.19 -3.19
CA PHE A 29 1.83 30.14 -4.17
C PHE A 29 3.28 30.53 -3.85
N LEU A 30 4.10 30.64 -4.89
CA LEU A 30 5.44 31.19 -4.82
C LEU A 30 5.49 32.40 -5.75
N ASP A 31 5.76 33.58 -5.20
CA ASP A 31 5.77 34.86 -5.92
C ASP A 31 4.49 35.10 -6.75
N GLY A 32 3.33 34.71 -6.19
CA GLY A 32 2.02 34.84 -6.83
C GLY A 32 1.69 33.76 -7.86
N VAL A 33 2.58 32.80 -8.11
CA VAL A 33 2.35 31.66 -9.02
C VAL A 33 2.01 30.42 -8.21
N GLU A 34 0.87 29.80 -8.52
CA GLU A 34 0.48 28.54 -7.87
C GLU A 34 1.48 27.44 -8.16
N GLN A 35 1.87 26.74 -7.10
CA GLN A 35 2.79 25.61 -7.14
C GLN A 35 1.99 24.31 -7.02
N HIS A 36 2.36 23.33 -7.85
CA HIS A 36 1.83 21.96 -7.81
C HIS A 36 2.95 20.99 -7.44
N HIS A 37 2.57 19.75 -7.06
CA HIS A 37 3.51 18.69 -6.67
C HIS A 37 4.45 19.11 -5.52
N CYS A 38 3.98 19.98 -4.64
CA CYS A 38 4.74 20.48 -3.50
C CYS A 38 4.89 19.39 -2.45
N ILE A 39 6.13 19.23 -2.00
CA ILE A 39 6.53 18.35 -0.92
C ILE A 39 6.49 19.16 0.38
N THR A 40 7.16 20.31 0.40
CA THR A 40 7.23 21.18 1.58
C THR A 40 7.14 22.63 1.13
N ALA A 41 6.46 23.47 1.89
CA ALA A 41 6.36 24.90 1.66
C ALA A 41 6.40 25.64 2.99
N ASP A 42 7.25 26.66 3.06
CA ASP A 42 7.52 27.44 4.26
C ASP A 42 7.45 28.94 3.98
N ASP A 43 6.51 29.65 4.63
CA ASP A 43 6.42 31.10 4.54
C ASP A 43 7.50 31.85 5.31
N GLU A 44 8.11 31.26 6.32
CA GLU A 44 9.15 31.90 7.12
C GLU A 44 10.51 31.69 6.46
N ALA A 45 10.84 30.46 6.09
CA ALA A 45 12.07 30.14 5.38
C ALA A 45 12.02 30.45 3.87
N LYS A 46 10.88 30.95 3.38
CA LYS A 46 10.70 31.48 2.01
C LYS A 46 11.06 30.47 0.92
N PHE A 47 10.59 29.23 1.05
CA PHE A 47 10.87 28.18 0.06
C PHE A 47 9.70 27.24 -0.20
N VAL A 48 9.72 26.63 -1.39
CA VAL A 48 8.89 25.49 -1.78
C VAL A 48 9.81 24.39 -2.32
N LEU A 49 9.77 23.23 -1.68
CA LEU A 49 10.33 21.97 -2.17
C LEU A 49 9.24 21.26 -2.97
N ARG A 50 9.53 20.85 -4.21
CA ARG A 50 8.59 20.11 -5.06
C ARG A 50 9.28 19.05 -5.89
N TYR A 51 8.52 18.09 -6.42
CA TYR A 51 9.05 17.15 -7.42
C TYR A 51 9.29 17.87 -8.73
N LYS A 52 10.44 17.59 -9.36
CA LYS A 52 10.77 18.11 -10.68
C LYS A 52 10.01 17.32 -11.73
N MET A 53 9.43 18.04 -12.69
CA MET A 53 8.69 17.45 -13.81
C MET A 53 9.51 17.57 -15.09
N ASP A 54 9.38 16.55 -15.95
CA ASP A 54 9.85 16.64 -17.33
C ASP A 54 8.88 17.48 -18.19
N GLU A 55 9.28 17.71 -19.44
CA GLU A 55 8.48 18.44 -20.44
C GLU A 55 7.12 17.78 -20.77
N HIS A 56 6.91 16.53 -20.38
CA HIS A 56 5.67 15.78 -20.55
C HIS A 56 4.81 15.75 -19.27
N GLY A 57 5.25 16.42 -18.19
CA GLY A 57 4.53 16.46 -16.92
C GLY A 57 4.65 15.18 -16.10
N LYS A 58 5.69 14.38 -16.29
CA LYS A 58 6.01 13.21 -15.46
C LYS A 58 7.13 13.54 -14.47
N HIS A 59 7.09 12.93 -13.29
CA HIS A 59 8.16 13.10 -12.30
C HIS A 59 9.49 12.62 -12.87
N MET A 60 10.51 13.47 -12.77
CA MET A 60 11.87 13.11 -13.11
C MET A 60 12.45 12.16 -12.05
N VAL A 61 13.15 11.13 -12.49
CA VAL A 61 13.80 10.13 -11.63
C VAL A 61 15.30 10.17 -11.92
N ASP A 62 16.12 10.20 -10.88
CA ASP A 62 17.53 9.88 -10.99
C ASP A 62 17.65 8.36 -11.16
N TYR A 63 17.90 7.90 -12.39
CA TYR A 63 17.96 6.48 -12.70
C TYR A 63 19.16 5.75 -12.05
N LEU A 64 20.19 6.49 -11.61
CA LEU A 64 21.33 5.90 -10.91
C LEU A 64 21.03 5.69 -9.42
N ALA A 65 20.26 6.61 -8.81
CA ALA A 65 19.86 6.53 -7.40
C ALA A 65 18.50 5.81 -7.19
N GLY A 66 17.66 5.73 -8.23
CA GLY A 66 16.28 5.24 -8.12
C GLY A 66 15.33 6.20 -7.40
N GLU A 67 15.72 7.46 -7.23
CA GLU A 67 14.99 8.46 -6.43
C GLU A 67 14.32 9.52 -7.32
N LEU A 68 13.18 10.06 -6.88
CA LEU A 68 12.53 11.18 -7.55
C LEU A 68 13.37 12.45 -7.37
N ILE A 69 13.62 13.15 -8.46
CA ILE A 69 14.38 14.40 -8.41
C ILE A 69 13.46 15.49 -7.83
N THR A 70 13.97 16.18 -6.83
CA THR A 70 13.29 17.31 -6.20
C THR A 70 14.02 18.61 -6.54
N GLU A 71 13.29 19.72 -6.46
CA GLU A 71 13.86 21.05 -6.57
C GLU A 71 13.32 21.96 -5.47
N THR A 72 14.20 22.81 -4.95
CA THR A 72 13.86 23.84 -3.97
C THR A 72 13.83 25.18 -4.68
N LEU A 73 12.68 25.83 -4.63
CA LEU A 73 12.45 27.17 -5.15
C LEU A 73 12.36 28.16 -3.98
N HIS A 74 13.02 29.30 -4.10
CA HIS A 74 13.00 30.35 -3.08
C HIS A 74 12.20 31.56 -3.56
N GLY A 75 11.46 32.20 -2.65
CA GLY A 75 10.60 33.32 -2.98
C GLY A 75 9.54 33.58 -1.91
N ARG A 76 8.64 34.52 -2.18
CA ARG A 76 7.52 34.81 -1.28
C ARG A 76 6.50 33.67 -1.36
N VAL A 77 6.37 32.91 -0.28
CA VAL A 77 5.39 31.83 -0.16
C VAL A 77 4.10 32.34 0.46
N GLU A 78 2.96 31.99 -0.15
CA GLU A 78 1.62 32.32 0.32
C GLU A 78 0.72 31.08 0.29
N PHE A 79 -0.20 30.99 1.26
CA PHE A 79 -1.13 29.87 1.38
C PHE A 79 -2.57 30.34 1.23
N PHE A 80 -3.37 29.57 0.50
CA PHE A 80 -4.79 29.82 0.37
C PHE A 80 -5.59 28.56 0.71
N ASP A 81 -6.21 28.56 1.88
CA ASP A 81 -7.05 27.48 2.38
C ASP A 81 -8.50 27.70 1.89
N ARG A 82 -9.05 26.79 1.08
CA ARG A 82 -10.50 26.79 0.73
C ARG A 82 -11.25 25.61 1.32
N PRO A 83 -12.50 25.81 1.78
CA PRO A 83 -13.39 24.70 2.12
C PRO A 83 -13.73 23.88 0.85
N ARG A 84 -13.67 22.55 0.97
CA ARG A 84 -13.77 21.57 -0.12
C ARG A 84 -15.09 21.65 -0.89
N GLN A 85 -16.19 22.06 -0.23
CA GLN A 85 -17.50 22.26 -0.87
C GLN A 85 -17.51 23.35 -1.96
N GLU A 86 -16.62 24.35 -1.90
CA GLU A 86 -16.49 25.37 -2.95
C GLU A 86 -15.66 24.91 -4.15
N VAL A 87 -14.80 23.89 -3.96
CA VAL A 87 -13.88 23.40 -5.00
C VAL A 87 -14.63 22.53 -6.02
N ASP A 88 -15.62 21.76 -5.56
CA ASP A 88 -16.44 20.88 -6.40
C ASP A 88 -17.50 21.65 -7.22
N ALA A 89 -17.90 22.86 -6.79
CA ALA A 89 -18.84 23.70 -7.53
C ALA A 89 -18.22 24.43 -8.74
N GLY A 90 -16.89 24.57 -8.78
CA GLY A 90 -16.18 25.38 -9.77
C GLY A 90 -15.51 24.62 -10.93
N ARG A 91 -15.34 23.29 -10.85
CA ARG A 91 -14.62 22.51 -11.88
C ARG A 91 -15.58 21.83 -12.87
N ARG A 92 -16.09 22.61 -13.83
CA ARG A 92 -16.60 22.06 -15.09
C ARG A 92 -15.42 21.64 -15.97
N ARG A 93 -15.40 20.36 -16.33
CA ARG A 93 -14.60 19.67 -17.37
C ARG A 93 -13.11 19.52 -17.10
N GLY A 94 -12.67 18.26 -17.02
CA GLY A 94 -11.33 17.87 -17.44
C GLY A 94 -10.59 16.99 -16.46
N VAL A 95 -10.35 15.75 -16.88
CA VAL A 95 -9.38 14.77 -16.37
C VAL A 95 -9.84 13.95 -15.15
N PHE A 96 -10.09 12.68 -15.46
CA PHE A 96 -10.47 11.57 -14.62
C PHE A 96 -9.42 11.27 -13.54
N TYR A 97 -9.85 11.13 -12.28
CA TYR A 97 -9.41 10.01 -11.46
C TYR A 97 -10.60 9.08 -11.31
N GLN A 98 -10.43 7.83 -11.73
CA GLN A 98 -11.52 6.85 -11.77
C GLN A 98 -12.12 6.64 -10.38
N ARG A 99 -13.38 7.07 -10.30
CA ARG A 99 -14.47 6.57 -9.47
C ARG A 99 -14.20 5.18 -8.87
N TRP A 100 -14.00 5.13 -7.56
CA TRP A 100 -14.20 3.92 -6.76
C TRP A 100 -15.68 3.53 -6.83
N PRO A 101 -16.06 2.28 -7.12
CA PRO A 101 -17.47 1.93 -7.29
C PRO A 101 -18.20 2.02 -5.95
N ALA A 102 -19.32 2.74 -5.99
CA ALA A 102 -20.36 2.69 -4.99
C ALA A 102 -21.16 1.39 -5.17
N SER A 103 -21.11 0.52 -4.15
CA SER A 103 -22.10 -0.50 -3.83
C SER A 103 -21.96 -0.75 -2.32
N GLY A 104 -22.84 -0.22 -1.47
CA GLY A 104 -24.07 -0.91 -1.03
C GLY A 104 -23.66 -2.14 -0.21
N ASP A 105 -23.68 -2.16 1.13
CA ASP A 105 -24.75 -1.75 2.02
C ASP A 105 -24.24 -1.18 3.35
N HIS A 106 -24.91 -0.13 3.81
CA HIS A 106 -24.77 0.39 5.17
C HIS A 106 -25.54 -0.50 6.14
N ILE A 107 -24.85 -1.31 6.94
CA ILE A 107 -25.38 -1.71 8.24
C ILE A 107 -24.91 -0.66 9.24
N ALA A 108 -25.84 0.21 9.64
CA ALA A 108 -25.65 1.10 10.76
C ALA A 108 -25.53 0.27 12.04
N VAL A 109 -24.40 0.41 12.73
CA VAL A 109 -24.29 0.11 14.15
C VAL A 109 -23.69 1.34 14.81
N ASP A 110 -24.48 1.95 15.68
CA ASP A 110 -24.17 3.12 16.49
C ASP A 110 -22.77 3.05 17.12
N GLY A 111 -22.02 4.16 17.03
CA GLY A 111 -20.90 4.42 17.93
C GLY A 111 -19.74 5.24 17.35
N GLY A 112 -19.92 6.56 17.21
CA GLY A 112 -18.86 7.61 17.15
C GLY A 112 -17.79 7.50 16.04
N PRO A 113 -17.14 8.62 15.63
CA PRO A 113 -16.05 8.54 14.68
C PRO A 113 -14.83 7.90 15.38
N ARG A 114 -14.67 6.58 15.25
CA ARG A 114 -13.36 5.96 15.46
C ARG A 114 -12.46 6.49 14.35
N GLY A 115 -11.38 7.15 14.73
CA GLY A 115 -10.35 7.60 13.78
C GLY A 115 -9.95 6.45 12.85
N ILE A 116 -9.75 6.76 11.57
CA ILE A 116 -9.23 5.80 10.59
C ILE A 116 -7.91 5.26 11.18
N PRO A 117 -7.78 3.95 11.44
CA PRO A 117 -6.56 3.45 12.05
C PRO A 117 -5.42 3.64 11.06
N MET A 118 -4.28 4.19 11.49
CA MET A 118 -3.03 4.02 10.75
C MET A 118 -2.87 2.53 10.50
N SER A 119 -2.93 2.10 9.24
CA SER A 119 -2.86 0.69 8.91
C SER A 119 -1.52 0.16 9.38
N HIS A 120 -1.53 -0.98 10.07
CA HIS A 120 -0.29 -1.64 10.44
C HIS A 120 0.44 -2.05 9.15
N LEU A 121 1.77 -1.87 9.07
CA LEU A 121 2.56 -2.20 7.87
C LEU A 121 2.33 -3.64 7.36
N ARG A 122 2.08 -4.58 8.28
CA ARG A 122 1.69 -5.97 7.97
C ARG A 122 0.39 -6.07 7.14
N ALA A 123 -0.59 -5.22 7.44
CA ALA A 123 -1.84 -5.17 6.69
C ALA A 123 -1.62 -4.63 5.27
N GLU A 124 -0.71 -3.67 5.11
CA GLU A 124 -0.32 -3.09 3.81
C GLU A 124 0.45 -4.11 2.97
N VAL A 125 1.44 -4.79 3.57
CA VAL A 125 2.15 -5.91 2.92
C VAL A 125 1.17 -7.00 2.48
N ARG A 126 0.20 -7.37 3.34
CA ARG A 126 -0.83 -8.34 2.95
C ARG A 126 -1.66 -7.85 1.77
N ALA A 127 -2.02 -6.57 1.74
CA ALA A 127 -2.77 -5.99 0.62
C ALA A 127 -1.94 -5.98 -0.67
N ALA A 128 -0.63 -5.70 -0.58
CA ALA A 128 0.29 -5.76 -1.71
C ALA A 128 0.45 -7.18 -2.25
N ILE A 129 0.55 -8.20 -1.38
CA ILE A 129 0.56 -9.60 -1.80
C ILE A 129 -0.73 -9.96 -2.52
N VAL A 130 -1.90 -9.56 -1.99
CA VAL A 130 -3.19 -9.79 -2.65
C VAL A 130 -3.22 -9.13 -4.03
N ALA A 131 -2.73 -7.89 -4.14
CA ALA A 131 -2.66 -7.19 -5.42
C ALA A 131 -1.74 -7.91 -6.42
N ALA A 132 -0.58 -8.39 -5.97
CA ALA A 132 0.38 -9.11 -6.81
C ALA A 132 -0.19 -10.41 -7.39
N VAL A 133 -0.97 -11.16 -6.59
CA VAL A 133 -1.55 -12.46 -7.03
C VAL A 133 -2.96 -12.34 -7.60
N THR A 134 -3.49 -11.12 -7.74
CA THR A 134 -4.79 -10.88 -8.38
C THR A 134 -4.60 -10.71 -9.89
N GLY A 135 -5.45 -11.36 -10.68
CA GLY A 135 -5.42 -11.29 -12.14
C GLY A 135 -4.52 -12.33 -12.80
N LEU A 136 -4.04 -13.33 -12.04
CA LEU A 136 -3.27 -14.43 -12.60
C LEU A 136 -4.12 -15.27 -13.57
N PRO A 137 -3.53 -15.87 -14.62
CA PRO A 137 -4.29 -16.53 -15.68
C PRO A 137 -5.31 -17.57 -15.20
N LEU A 138 -4.95 -18.45 -14.27
CA LEU A 138 -5.84 -19.52 -13.81
C LEU A 138 -6.86 -19.07 -12.75
N THR A 139 -6.51 -18.12 -11.89
CA THR A 139 -7.34 -17.73 -10.74
C THR A 139 -8.08 -16.41 -10.95
N GLY A 140 -7.59 -15.54 -11.83
CA GLY A 140 -8.20 -14.25 -12.16
C GLY A 140 -8.41 -13.38 -10.92
N ALA A 141 -9.61 -12.83 -10.76
CA ALA A 141 -9.98 -12.03 -9.59
C ALA A 141 -10.40 -12.85 -8.36
N ARG A 142 -10.28 -14.19 -8.40
CA ARG A 142 -10.78 -15.09 -7.35
C ARG A 142 -9.78 -15.20 -6.19
N VAL A 143 -9.52 -14.08 -5.54
CA VAL A 143 -8.56 -13.95 -4.44
C VAL A 143 -9.26 -13.45 -3.19
N ALA A 144 -9.07 -14.15 -2.06
CA ALA A 144 -9.59 -13.75 -0.76
C ALA A 144 -8.46 -13.33 0.20
N ALA A 145 -8.67 -12.26 0.94
CA ALA A 145 -7.76 -11.81 1.99
C ALA A 145 -8.24 -12.24 3.39
N GLY A 146 -7.31 -12.73 4.21
CA GLY A 146 -7.56 -13.08 5.62
C GLY A 146 -8.11 -14.50 5.82
N ARG A 147 -8.57 -14.78 7.06
CA ARG A 147 -8.96 -16.14 7.49
C ARG A 147 -10.48 -16.39 7.47
N GLY A 148 -11.30 -15.33 7.47
CA GLY A 148 -12.73 -15.43 7.83
C GLY A 148 -13.72 -15.67 6.69
N LYS A 149 -13.36 -15.38 5.43
CA LYS A 149 -14.32 -15.50 4.31
C LYS A 149 -14.13 -16.81 3.56
N ALA A 150 -15.09 -17.74 3.73
CA ALA A 150 -15.19 -18.93 2.90
C ALA A 150 -15.46 -18.53 1.43
N MET A 151 -14.81 -19.22 0.50
CA MET A 151 -15.07 -19.10 -0.94
C MET A 151 -15.94 -20.28 -1.34
N PRO A 152 -16.99 -20.09 -2.17
CA PRO A 152 -17.83 -21.19 -2.62
C PRO A 152 -17.01 -22.13 -3.52
N ALA A 153 -17.32 -23.42 -3.49
CA ALA A 153 -16.64 -24.42 -4.32
C ALA A 153 -16.74 -24.12 -5.82
N SER A 154 -17.85 -23.50 -6.25
CA SER A 154 -18.04 -23.03 -7.63
C SER A 154 -17.05 -21.95 -8.08
N SER A 155 -16.29 -21.35 -7.15
CA SER A 155 -15.22 -20.40 -7.47
C SER A 155 -13.85 -21.06 -7.66
N MET A 156 -13.71 -22.39 -7.55
CA MET A 156 -12.42 -23.05 -7.78
C MET A 156 -12.00 -22.97 -9.28
N PRO A 157 -10.70 -22.82 -9.58
CA PRO A 157 -9.60 -22.58 -8.64
C PRO A 157 -9.60 -21.14 -8.08
N PHE A 158 -9.25 -20.99 -6.80
CA PHE A 158 -9.14 -19.67 -6.14
C PHE A 158 -7.91 -19.58 -5.23
N LEU A 159 -7.54 -18.34 -4.87
CA LEU A 159 -6.45 -18.06 -3.93
C LEU A 159 -6.96 -17.49 -2.61
N ARG A 160 -6.22 -17.75 -1.54
CA ARG A 160 -6.38 -17.09 -0.25
C ARG A 160 -5.05 -16.66 0.33
N VAL A 161 -4.92 -15.38 0.64
CA VAL A 161 -3.75 -14.82 1.33
C VAL A 161 -4.06 -14.65 2.81
N ARG A 162 -3.34 -15.34 3.69
CA ARG A 162 -3.54 -15.27 5.15
C ARG A 162 -2.24 -15.06 5.89
N PHE A 163 -2.30 -14.27 6.96
CA PHE A 163 -1.21 -14.16 7.92
C PHE A 163 -1.04 -15.48 8.66
N ARG A 164 0.21 -15.96 8.78
CA ARG A 164 0.56 -17.18 9.53
C ARG A 164 1.06 -16.81 10.92
N GLN A 165 2.22 -16.15 10.97
CA GLN A 165 2.94 -15.80 12.20
C GLN A 165 3.91 -14.64 11.93
N GLU A 166 4.45 -14.05 12.99
CA GLU A 166 5.43 -12.97 12.88
C GLU A 166 6.41 -13.00 14.06
N PRO A 167 7.62 -13.53 13.83
CA PRO A 167 8.75 -13.25 14.70
C PRO A 167 9.15 -11.77 14.61
N ALA A 168 9.50 -11.19 15.74
CA ALA A 168 10.05 -9.84 15.83
C ALA A 168 11.25 -9.84 16.78
N ALA A 169 12.28 -9.06 16.45
CA ALA A 169 13.47 -8.86 17.26
C ALA A 169 13.88 -7.38 17.24
N PRO A 170 14.58 -6.88 18.27
CA PRO A 170 15.19 -5.57 18.23
C PRO A 170 16.11 -5.45 17.01
N ASP A 171 15.99 -4.36 16.26
CA ASP A 171 16.96 -4.05 15.21
C ASP A 171 18.21 -3.44 15.84
N THR A 172 19.25 -4.26 15.99
CA THR A 172 20.51 -3.87 16.64
C THR A 172 21.50 -3.20 15.69
N LYS A 173 21.16 -3.04 14.39
CA LYS A 173 22.06 -2.48 13.37
C LYS A 173 21.79 -1.00 13.04
N GLY A 174 20.76 -0.38 13.62
CA GLY A 174 20.46 1.04 13.41
C GLY A 174 21.50 1.96 14.06
N ALA A 175 22.29 2.67 13.27
CA ALA A 175 23.35 3.59 13.72
C ALA A 175 22.86 4.90 14.38
N GLY A 176 21.64 4.94 14.92
CA GLY A 176 21.06 6.18 15.41
C GLY A 176 19.85 5.98 16.33
N GLY A 177 20.11 5.51 17.55
CA GLY A 177 19.29 5.80 18.75
C GLY A 177 17.79 5.42 18.78
N GLY A 178 17.20 4.92 17.71
CA GLY A 178 15.80 4.49 17.64
C GLY A 178 15.64 3.00 17.90
N PHE A 179 14.67 2.61 18.72
CA PHE A 179 14.29 1.21 18.93
C PHE A 179 13.49 0.69 17.72
N GLY A 180 14.19 0.41 16.61
CA GLY A 180 13.61 -0.30 15.47
C GLY A 180 13.29 -1.75 15.85
N LEU A 181 12.24 -2.32 15.26
CA LEU A 181 11.91 -3.73 15.34
C LEU A 181 12.08 -4.35 13.95
N MET A 182 13.02 -5.28 13.85
CA MET A 182 13.11 -6.18 12.71
C MET A 182 11.99 -7.21 12.83
N ARG A 183 11.10 -7.23 11.84
CA ARG A 183 9.95 -8.13 11.77
C ARG A 183 10.08 -9.06 10.56
N MET A 184 9.66 -10.30 10.75
CA MET A 184 9.73 -11.35 9.74
C MET A 184 8.37 -12.04 9.55
N PRO A 185 7.27 -11.32 9.25
CA PRO A 185 5.96 -11.94 9.08
C PRO A 185 5.98 -13.00 7.97
N GLU A 186 5.25 -14.07 8.22
CA GLU A 186 4.97 -15.12 7.27
C GLU A 186 3.52 -15.06 6.81
N PHE A 187 3.33 -15.17 5.50
CA PHE A 187 2.04 -15.21 4.85
C PHE A 187 1.91 -16.50 4.06
N ASP A 188 0.78 -17.18 4.22
CA ASP A 188 0.41 -18.29 3.35
C ASP A 188 -0.38 -17.72 2.16
N VAL A 189 0.04 -18.07 0.95
CA VAL A 189 -0.76 -17.99 -0.27
C VAL A 189 -1.28 -19.39 -0.55
N VAL A 190 -2.57 -19.60 -0.31
CA VAL A 190 -3.23 -20.90 -0.44
C VAL A 190 -3.96 -20.96 -1.77
N ALA A 191 -3.55 -21.86 -2.66
CA ALA A 191 -4.28 -22.23 -3.85
C ALA A 191 -5.23 -23.38 -3.53
N THR A 192 -6.43 -23.40 -4.11
CA THR A 192 -7.38 -24.50 -3.97
C THR A 192 -7.99 -24.79 -5.34
N ALA A 193 -7.98 -26.06 -5.74
CA ALA A 193 -8.50 -26.55 -7.01
C ALA A 193 -9.26 -27.87 -6.82
N ALA A 194 -10.08 -28.22 -7.79
CA ALA A 194 -10.85 -29.47 -7.87
C ALA A 194 -10.88 -29.98 -9.31
N GLY A 195 -11.23 -31.25 -9.48
CA GLY A 195 -11.26 -31.93 -10.78
C GLY A 195 -10.17 -33.00 -10.86
N GLN A 196 -10.21 -33.88 -11.86
CA GLN A 196 -9.26 -34.99 -11.99
C GLN A 196 -7.80 -34.52 -12.13
N ASP A 197 -7.60 -33.36 -12.76
CA ASP A 197 -6.29 -32.77 -13.02
C ASP A 197 -5.93 -31.68 -11.99
N PHE A 198 -6.53 -31.73 -10.79
CA PHE A 198 -6.35 -30.66 -9.79
C PHE A 198 -4.90 -30.48 -9.36
N GLU A 199 -4.09 -31.54 -9.35
CA GLU A 199 -2.67 -31.46 -8.98
C GLU A 199 -1.87 -30.65 -10.01
N ASP A 200 -2.02 -30.95 -11.29
CA ASP A 200 -1.39 -30.18 -12.38
C ASP A 200 -1.81 -28.71 -12.34
N VAL A 201 -3.10 -28.44 -12.11
CA VAL A 201 -3.62 -27.07 -11.96
C VAL A 201 -3.01 -26.37 -10.75
N LEU A 202 -2.79 -27.06 -9.63
CA LEU A 202 -2.17 -26.49 -8.44
C LEU A 202 -0.68 -26.15 -8.70
N ASP A 203 0.03 -26.99 -9.44
CA ASP A 203 1.44 -26.75 -9.80
C ASP A 203 1.57 -25.56 -10.77
N ASP A 204 0.69 -25.44 -11.76
CA ASP A 204 0.65 -24.28 -12.65
C ASP A 204 0.37 -22.99 -11.87
N ILE A 205 -0.61 -23.01 -10.95
CA ILE A 205 -0.91 -21.87 -10.07
C ILE A 205 0.28 -21.54 -9.17
N ALA A 206 1.01 -22.53 -8.67
CA ALA A 206 2.22 -22.29 -7.88
C ALA A 206 3.26 -21.50 -8.68
N GLY A 207 3.49 -21.88 -9.93
CA GLY A 207 4.39 -21.17 -10.85
C GLY A 207 3.95 -19.72 -11.12
N GLU A 208 2.64 -19.49 -11.28
CA GLU A 208 2.07 -18.14 -11.43
C GLU A 208 2.31 -17.28 -10.18
N ILE A 209 2.06 -17.85 -8.99
CA ILE A 209 2.28 -17.16 -7.70
C ILE A 209 3.77 -16.83 -7.53
N GLU A 210 4.65 -17.80 -7.75
CA GLU A 210 6.10 -17.59 -7.60
C GLU A 210 6.62 -16.51 -8.53
N THR A 211 6.16 -16.51 -9.79
CA THR A 211 6.50 -15.47 -10.78
C THR A 211 6.01 -14.09 -10.33
N ALA A 212 4.77 -13.99 -9.87
CA ALA A 212 4.18 -12.73 -9.42
C ALA A 212 4.87 -12.17 -8.17
N MET A 213 5.21 -13.03 -7.22
CA MET A 213 5.90 -12.66 -5.98
C MET A 213 7.37 -12.28 -6.23
N ALA A 214 8.01 -12.87 -7.25
CA ALA A 214 9.38 -12.52 -7.66
C ALA A 214 9.47 -11.20 -8.44
N ALA A 215 8.37 -10.74 -9.05
CA ALA A 215 8.36 -9.50 -9.84
C ALA A 215 8.62 -8.25 -8.99
N ASP A 216 8.16 -8.23 -7.73
CA ASP A 216 8.45 -7.17 -6.77
C ASP A 216 8.61 -7.75 -5.34
N PRO A 217 9.82 -8.21 -4.98
CA PRO A 217 10.07 -8.79 -3.66
C PRO A 217 10.10 -7.76 -2.53
N LYS A 218 9.91 -6.47 -2.82
CA LYS A 218 9.92 -5.37 -1.84
C LYS A 218 8.54 -4.73 -1.69
N PHE A 219 7.55 -5.13 -2.48
CA PHE A 219 6.19 -4.59 -2.48
C PHE A 219 6.18 -3.06 -2.51
N GLY A 220 6.88 -2.46 -3.48
CA GLY A 220 6.97 -1.01 -3.62
C GLY A 220 7.72 -0.31 -2.48
N GLY A 221 8.59 -1.03 -1.76
CA GLY A 221 9.39 -0.50 -0.64
C GLY A 221 8.80 -0.75 0.74
N LEU A 222 7.63 -1.40 0.85
CA LEU A 222 7.03 -1.78 2.13
C LEU A 222 7.85 -2.85 2.88
N ALA A 223 8.70 -3.59 2.15
CA ALA A 223 9.56 -4.63 2.68
C ALA A 223 11.01 -4.48 2.19
N LEU A 224 11.94 -5.00 2.99
CA LEU A 224 13.35 -5.14 2.59
C LEU A 224 13.54 -6.27 1.58
N ALA A 225 12.80 -7.38 1.76
CA ALA A 225 12.79 -8.54 0.87
C ALA A 225 11.63 -9.49 1.22
N SER A 226 11.23 -10.33 0.27
CA SER A 226 10.38 -11.50 0.47
C SER A 226 10.91 -12.72 -0.26
N HIS A 227 10.72 -13.90 0.32
CA HIS A 227 11.09 -15.17 -0.31
C HIS A 227 10.18 -16.32 0.15
N LEU A 228 10.06 -17.34 -0.70
CA LEU A 228 9.37 -18.59 -0.37
C LEU A 228 10.16 -19.37 0.69
N VAL A 229 9.47 -19.93 1.67
CA VAL A 229 10.07 -20.70 2.78
C VAL A 229 9.60 -22.14 2.79
N ALA A 230 8.35 -22.39 2.41
CA ALA A 230 7.79 -23.73 2.38
C ALA A 230 6.65 -23.83 1.37
N THR A 231 6.50 -25.01 0.78
CA THR A 231 5.34 -25.42 0.00
C THR A 231 4.76 -26.67 0.65
N THR A 232 3.46 -26.70 0.88
CA THR A 232 2.78 -27.86 1.51
C THR A 232 1.48 -28.14 0.79
N ALA A 233 1.25 -29.40 0.43
CA ALA A 233 0.02 -29.85 -0.20
C ALA A 233 -0.90 -30.50 0.83
N GLU A 234 -2.20 -30.22 0.73
CA GLU A 234 -3.26 -30.91 1.45
C GLU A 234 -4.28 -31.43 0.44
N ILE A 235 -4.49 -32.74 0.40
CA ILE A 235 -5.46 -33.38 -0.50
C ILE A 235 -6.73 -33.68 0.29
N TYR A 236 -7.87 -33.30 -0.27
CA TYR A 236 -9.19 -33.55 0.30
C TYR A 236 -9.90 -34.63 -0.52
N GLY A 237 -9.99 -35.83 0.03
CA GLY A 237 -10.70 -36.97 -0.58
C GLY A 237 -11.95 -37.33 0.21
N ALA A 238 -13.08 -36.66 -0.07
CA ALA A 238 -14.38 -37.06 0.46
C ALA A 238 -15.53 -36.60 -0.47
N GLY A 239 -15.57 -37.11 -1.70
CA GLY A 239 -16.64 -36.84 -2.68
C GLY A 239 -16.38 -37.48 -4.05
N ASP A 240 -17.30 -37.25 -5.01
CA ASP A 240 -17.22 -37.72 -6.41
C ASP A 240 -16.15 -36.99 -7.26
N GLU A 241 -15.61 -35.88 -6.77
CA GLU A 241 -14.59 -35.08 -7.47
C GLU A 241 -13.41 -34.79 -6.54
N PRO A 242 -12.16 -35.17 -6.91
CA PRO A 242 -11.00 -34.93 -6.07
C PRO A 242 -10.69 -33.43 -6.01
N ALA A 243 -10.23 -32.98 -4.84
CA ALA A 243 -9.85 -31.60 -4.61
C ALA A 243 -8.62 -31.53 -3.72
N GLY A 244 -7.88 -30.43 -3.82
CA GLY A 244 -6.69 -30.21 -3.02
C GLY A 244 -6.39 -28.74 -2.83
N SER A 245 -5.45 -28.48 -1.93
CA SER A 245 -4.88 -27.17 -1.74
C SER A 245 -3.37 -27.23 -1.68
N LEU A 246 -2.74 -26.16 -2.14
CA LEU A 246 -1.30 -25.95 -2.07
C LEU A 246 -1.05 -24.67 -1.27
N VAL A 247 -0.21 -24.76 -0.24
CA VAL A 247 0.11 -23.67 0.67
C VAL A 247 1.54 -23.23 0.43
N LEU A 248 1.72 -22.07 -0.20
CA LEU A 248 3.03 -21.43 -0.37
C LEU A 248 3.24 -20.42 0.76
N THR A 249 4.21 -20.67 1.63
CA THR A 249 4.53 -19.80 2.77
C THR A 249 5.67 -18.86 2.39
N TYR A 250 5.36 -17.57 2.33
CA TYR A 250 6.34 -16.51 2.09
C TYR A 250 6.72 -15.81 3.38
N ARG A 251 8.01 -15.57 3.57
CA ARG A 251 8.52 -14.73 4.65
C ARG A 251 8.92 -13.38 4.10
N VAL A 252 8.41 -12.34 4.73
CA VAL A 252 8.67 -10.95 4.36
C VAL A 252 9.50 -10.33 5.47
N ARG A 253 10.60 -9.65 5.12
CA ARG A 253 11.47 -8.94 6.05
C ARG A 253 11.12 -7.46 6.01
N MET A 254 10.81 -6.87 7.16
CA MET A 254 10.49 -5.45 7.28
C MET A 254 11.06 -4.85 8.58
N VAL A 255 11.26 -3.54 8.59
CA VAL A 255 11.62 -2.76 9.78
C VAL A 255 10.45 -1.86 10.10
N THR A 256 10.04 -1.84 11.36
CA THR A 256 9.05 -0.87 11.85
C THR A 256 9.63 -0.16 13.05
N ARG A 257 9.19 1.07 13.31
CA ARG A 257 9.42 1.69 14.61
C ARG A 257 8.63 0.97 15.71
N ALA A 258 9.21 0.84 16.91
CA ALA A 258 8.52 0.22 18.04
C ALA A 258 7.29 1.03 18.52
N ASP A 259 7.34 2.36 18.40
CA ASP A 259 6.27 3.29 18.77
C ASP A 259 5.18 3.42 17.68
N THR A 260 5.52 3.11 16.42
CA THR A 260 4.68 3.36 15.24
C THR A 260 4.73 2.16 14.27
N PRO A 261 3.99 1.07 14.54
CA PRO A 261 4.04 -0.16 13.74
C PRO A 261 3.40 -0.05 12.33
N GLY A 262 2.87 1.11 11.99
CA GLY A 262 2.37 1.46 10.65
C GLY A 262 3.43 2.07 9.73
N THR A 263 4.58 2.49 10.25
CA THR A 263 5.61 3.19 9.45
C THR A 263 6.84 2.32 9.28
N ALA A 264 7.32 2.21 8.03
CA ALA A 264 8.61 1.61 7.74
C ALA A 264 9.73 2.41 8.44
N GLY A 265 10.63 1.71 9.14
CA GLY A 265 11.75 2.32 9.84
C GLY A 265 13.04 2.31 9.05
#